data_AF-A0A938NHT0-F1
#
_entry.id   AF-A0A938NHT0-F1
#
_cell.length_a   1.000
_cell.length_b   1.000
_cell.length_c   1.000
_cell.angle_alpha   90.00
_cell.angle_beta   90.00
_cell.angle_gamma   90.00
#
_symmetry.space_group_name_H-M   'P 1'
#
loop_
_entity.id
_entity.type
_entity.pdbx_description
1 polymer ?
#
loop_
_entity_poly.entity_id
_entity_poly.type
_entity_poly.pdbx_seq_one_letter_code
_entity_poly.pdbx_strand_id
1 'polypeptide(L)'
;MLRGLCGLALALALLLLASSPCAAEAIWVELGEDGLVDVWHIDVEYNCCWLIAADTQTAGGVVDLFELRGPGSEDCICMCEFDLHFSFAAPPPGEYLLRVWYAVYPGEEPPLAAELPLVIPAAGAGPVLVDQSPCGGWATGVPDPPRWLENPSFSAIRAHY
;
A
#
# COMPACT_ATOMS: atom_id res chain seq x y z
N MET A 1 21.69 27.34 -42.95
CA MET A 1 21.98 26.95 -41.55
C MET A 1 20.70 26.78 -40.70
N LEU A 2 19.59 26.26 -41.26
CA LEU A 2 18.27 26.21 -40.58
C LEU A 2 17.63 24.81 -40.55
N ARG A 3 18.43 23.74 -40.63
CA ARG A 3 17.94 22.33 -40.60
C ARG A 3 18.28 21.58 -39.30
N GLY A 4 19.05 22.17 -38.39
CA GLY A 4 19.52 21.51 -37.16
C GLY A 4 18.61 21.68 -35.93
N LEU A 5 17.67 22.64 -35.94
CA LEU A 5 16.87 22.98 -34.76
C LEU A 5 15.61 22.12 -34.57
N CYS A 6 15.12 21.46 -35.64
CA CYS A 6 13.88 20.68 -35.57
C CYS A 6 14.05 19.30 -34.92
N GLY A 7 15.25 18.68 -35.06
CA GLY A 7 15.52 17.35 -34.49
C GLY A 7 15.70 17.35 -32.97
N LEU A 8 16.22 18.45 -32.40
CA LEU A 8 16.49 18.54 -30.97
C LEU A 8 15.21 18.67 -30.14
N ALA A 9 14.20 19.38 -30.65
CA ALA A 9 12.92 19.58 -29.98
C ALA A 9 12.11 18.28 -29.87
N LEU A 10 12.17 17.42 -30.89
CA LEU A 10 11.47 16.13 -30.90
C LEU A 10 12.10 15.13 -29.92
N ALA A 11 13.44 15.10 -29.84
CA ALA A 11 14.16 14.26 -28.89
C ALA A 11 13.91 14.69 -27.43
N LEU A 12 13.86 16.01 -27.15
CA LEU A 12 13.58 16.53 -25.82
C LEU A 12 12.13 16.26 -25.38
N ALA A 13 11.16 16.33 -26.30
CA ALA A 13 9.76 15.98 -26.02
C ALA A 13 9.57 14.48 -25.75
N LEU A 14 10.31 13.60 -26.44
CA LEU A 14 10.31 12.16 -26.18
C LEU A 14 10.98 11.79 -24.85
N LEU A 15 12.03 12.52 -24.44
CA LEU A 15 12.66 12.35 -23.12
C LEU A 15 11.76 12.82 -21.96
N LEU A 16 10.94 13.86 -22.17
CA LEU A 16 9.97 14.34 -21.17
C LEU A 16 8.76 13.41 -21.00
N LEU A 17 8.42 12.63 -22.03
CA LEU A 17 7.35 11.60 -21.96
C LEU A 17 7.82 10.29 -21.33
N ALA A 18 9.13 9.99 -21.35
CA ALA A 18 9.70 8.78 -20.75
C ALA A 18 9.96 8.91 -19.25
N SER A 19 9.86 10.13 -18.70
CA SER A 19 9.87 10.40 -17.28
C SER A 19 8.47 10.75 -16.79
N SER A 20 7.46 9.94 -17.15
CA SER A 20 6.28 9.89 -16.30
C SER A 20 6.74 9.14 -15.06
N PRO A 21 6.92 9.80 -13.91
CA PRO A 21 7.31 9.14 -12.68
C PRO A 21 6.06 8.48 -12.10
N CYS A 22 5.38 7.65 -12.89
CA CYS A 22 4.59 6.59 -12.28
C CYS A 22 5.67 5.68 -11.72
N ALA A 23 6.08 5.97 -10.49
CA ALA A 23 6.93 5.06 -9.76
C ALA A 23 6.23 3.70 -9.80
N ALA A 24 6.97 2.66 -10.15
CA ALA A 24 6.37 1.35 -10.32
C ALA A 24 5.87 0.91 -8.95
N GLU A 25 4.55 0.75 -8.82
CA GLU A 25 3.91 0.20 -7.62
C GLU A 25 4.69 -1.04 -7.16
N ALA A 26 4.96 -1.11 -5.86
CA ALA A 26 5.74 -2.18 -5.27
C ALA A 26 5.06 -2.72 -4.03
N ILE A 27 5.00 -4.05 -3.92
CA ILE A 27 4.47 -4.74 -2.75
C ILE A 27 5.50 -5.73 -2.24
N TRP A 28 5.79 -5.68 -0.94
CA TRP A 28 6.60 -6.70 -0.28
C TRP A 28 6.10 -6.98 1.13
N VAL A 29 6.60 -8.07 1.70
CA VAL A 29 6.22 -8.57 3.02
C VAL A 29 7.45 -8.93 3.83
N GLU A 30 7.43 -8.58 5.10
CA GLU A 30 8.43 -8.92 6.10
C GLU A 30 7.77 -9.52 7.34
N LEU A 31 8.52 -10.35 8.07
CA LEU A 31 8.11 -10.79 9.41
C LEU A 31 8.97 -10.03 10.43
N GLY A 32 8.32 -9.18 11.21
CA GLY A 32 8.95 -8.44 12.29
C GLY A 32 9.41 -9.33 13.44
N GLU A 33 10.41 -8.86 14.20
CA GLU A 33 10.88 -9.54 15.41
C GLU A 33 9.83 -9.62 16.52
N ASP A 34 8.80 -8.77 16.43
CA ASP A 34 7.62 -8.72 17.30
C ASP A 34 6.56 -9.78 16.94
N GLY A 35 6.80 -10.58 15.89
CA GLY A 35 5.88 -11.62 15.43
C GLY A 35 4.73 -11.08 14.58
N LEU A 36 4.84 -9.85 14.09
CA LEU A 36 3.90 -9.26 13.15
C LEU A 36 4.37 -9.46 11.71
N VAL A 37 3.41 -9.64 10.81
CA VAL A 37 3.62 -9.62 9.36
C VAL A 37 3.40 -8.19 8.90
N ASP A 38 4.47 -7.55 8.44
CA ASP A 38 4.48 -6.20 7.89
C ASP A 38 4.38 -6.29 6.37
N VAL A 39 3.35 -5.69 5.77
CA VAL A 39 3.11 -5.61 4.33
C VAL A 39 3.19 -4.16 3.91
N TRP A 40 4.05 -3.89 2.94
CA TRP A 40 4.24 -2.57 2.36
C TRP A 40 3.70 -2.55 0.95
N HIS A 41 2.91 -1.53 0.62
CA HIS A 41 2.34 -1.30 -0.70
C HIS A 41 2.59 0.16 -1.08
N ILE A 42 3.56 0.36 -1.96
CA ILE A 42 4.17 1.66 -2.29
C ILE A 42 3.60 2.18 -3.60
N ASP A 43 3.40 3.50 -3.65
CA ASP A 43 2.86 4.24 -4.79
C ASP A 43 1.50 3.70 -5.28
N VAL A 44 0.62 3.27 -4.37
CA VAL A 44 -0.73 2.80 -4.69
C VAL A 44 -1.68 3.96 -4.98
N GLU A 45 -2.39 3.89 -6.10
CA GLU A 45 -3.28 4.96 -6.55
C GLU A 45 -4.71 4.81 -5.98
N TYR A 46 -5.09 5.69 -5.05
CA TYR A 46 -6.44 5.73 -4.48
C TYR A 46 -7.08 7.11 -4.53
N ASN A 47 -8.39 7.12 -4.31
CA ASN A 47 -9.14 8.35 -4.10
C ASN A 47 -8.63 9.06 -2.84
N CYS A 48 -8.22 10.32 -2.94
CA CYS A 48 -7.52 10.96 -1.81
C CYS A 48 -8.42 11.26 -0.60
N CYS A 49 -9.74 11.12 -0.75
CA CYS A 49 -10.69 11.23 0.36
C CYS A 49 -11.04 9.88 1.00
N TRP A 50 -10.43 8.79 0.52
CA TRP A 50 -10.54 7.50 1.18
C TRP A 50 -9.60 7.41 2.36
N LEU A 51 -10.19 6.95 3.47
CA LEU A 51 -9.46 6.43 4.60
C LEU A 51 -9.25 4.96 4.32
N ILE A 52 -7.99 4.50 4.24
CA ILE A 52 -7.74 3.08 4.02
C ILE A 52 -7.80 2.33 5.35
N ALA A 53 -8.46 1.18 5.33
CA ALA A 53 -8.50 0.18 6.37
C ALA A 53 -8.02 -1.16 5.79
N ALA A 54 -7.83 -2.17 6.64
CA ALA A 54 -7.49 -3.50 6.16
C ALA A 54 -8.20 -4.59 6.99
N ASP A 55 -8.43 -5.73 6.35
CA ASP A 55 -8.89 -6.97 6.98
C ASP A 55 -8.02 -8.14 6.51
N THR A 56 -7.84 -9.14 7.38
CA THR A 56 -7.10 -10.35 7.04
C THR A 56 -7.94 -11.60 7.24
N GLN A 57 -7.90 -12.49 6.26
CA GLN A 57 -8.59 -13.78 6.30
C GLN A 57 -7.61 -14.89 5.98
N THR A 58 -7.56 -15.90 6.86
CA THR A 58 -6.64 -17.02 6.70
C THR A 58 -7.42 -18.32 6.51
N ALA A 59 -7.25 -18.98 5.37
CA ALA A 59 -7.89 -20.25 5.07
C ALA A 59 -7.01 -21.12 4.17
N GLY A 60 -6.81 -22.39 4.53
CA GLY A 60 -6.21 -23.40 3.65
C GLY A 60 -4.79 -23.08 3.16
N GLY A 61 -3.97 -22.43 4.00
CA GLY A 61 -2.61 -22.02 3.61
C GLY A 61 -2.57 -20.75 2.76
N VAL A 62 -3.69 -20.04 2.64
CA VAL A 62 -3.77 -18.72 2.01
C VAL A 62 -4.08 -17.69 3.08
N VAL A 63 -3.39 -16.55 3.02
CA VAL A 63 -3.69 -15.34 3.80
C VAL A 63 -4.13 -14.28 2.80
N ASP A 64 -5.38 -13.83 2.90
CA ASP A 64 -5.89 -12.71 2.14
C ASP A 64 -5.80 -11.44 2.98
N LEU A 65 -5.08 -10.44 2.50
CA LEU A 65 -5.08 -9.08 3.02
C LEU A 65 -5.93 -8.21 2.09
N PHE A 66 -7.08 -7.77 2.59
CA PHE A 66 -7.97 -6.88 1.86
C PHE A 66 -7.71 -5.44 2.27
N GLU A 67 -7.36 -4.59 1.32
CA GLU A 67 -7.41 -3.15 1.49
C GLU A 67 -8.86 -2.71 1.36
N LEU A 68 -9.34 -1.92 2.31
CA LEU A 68 -10.74 -1.57 2.44
C LEU A 68 -10.91 -0.06 2.50
N ARG A 69 -12.00 0.42 1.91
CA ARG A 69 -12.49 1.76 2.20
C ARG A 69 -13.01 1.81 3.63
N GLY A 70 -12.29 2.51 4.49
CA GLY A 70 -12.61 2.71 5.90
C GLY A 70 -13.84 3.60 6.12
N PRO A 71 -14.48 3.51 7.31
CA PRO A 71 -15.58 4.40 7.70
C PRO A 71 -15.15 5.87 7.67
N GLY A 72 -16.00 6.75 7.13
CA GLY A 72 -15.70 8.19 7.01
C GLY A 72 -14.91 8.59 5.76
N SER A 73 -14.66 7.62 4.87
CA SER A 73 -14.19 7.88 3.51
C SER A 73 -15.27 8.58 2.68
N GLU A 74 -14.90 9.64 1.97
CA GLU A 74 -15.80 10.38 1.08
C GLU A 74 -15.42 10.13 -0.38
N ASP A 75 -16.39 10.30 -1.29
CA ASP A 75 -16.09 10.28 -2.72
C ASP A 75 -15.66 11.69 -3.13
N CYS A 76 -14.47 11.83 -3.69
CA CYS A 76 -14.04 13.08 -4.30
C CYS A 76 -13.33 12.85 -5.63
N ILE A 77 -13.18 13.91 -6.43
CA ILE A 77 -12.57 13.79 -7.77
C ILE A 77 -11.08 14.15 -7.65
N CYS A 78 -10.33 13.33 -6.94
CA CYS A 78 -8.87 13.37 -6.95
C CYS A 78 -8.32 11.95 -6.78
N MET A 79 -7.19 11.72 -7.46
CA MET A 79 -6.41 10.49 -7.36
C MET A 79 -5.02 10.87 -6.86
N CYS A 80 -4.49 10.06 -5.96
CA CYS A 80 -3.21 10.28 -5.31
C CYS A 80 -2.50 8.94 -5.16
N GLU A 81 -1.18 8.96 -5.30
CA GLU A 81 -0.31 7.85 -4.93
C GLU A 81 -0.04 7.93 -3.42
N PHE A 82 -0.17 6.78 -2.76
CA PHE A 82 0.05 6.60 -1.33
C PHE A 82 1.04 5.46 -1.09
N ASP A 83 1.66 5.50 0.07
CA ASP A 83 2.38 4.36 0.62
C ASP A 83 1.55 3.84 1.78
N LEU A 84 1.22 2.56 1.71
CA LEU A 84 0.48 1.86 2.74
C LEU A 84 1.39 0.87 3.45
N HIS A 85 1.25 0.83 4.76
CA HIS A 85 1.90 -0.15 5.62
C HIS A 85 0.83 -0.82 6.46
N PHE A 86 0.75 -2.14 6.36
CA PHE A 86 -0.16 -2.97 7.14
C PHE A 86 0.66 -3.89 8.02
N SER A 87 0.34 -3.95 9.30
CA SER A 87 0.99 -4.86 10.23
C SER A 87 -0.06 -5.72 10.90
N PHE A 88 0.05 -7.05 10.81
CA PHE A 88 -0.94 -7.95 11.41
C PHE A 88 -0.30 -9.14 12.08
N ALA A 89 -1.04 -9.75 12.99
CA ALA A 89 -0.58 -10.94 13.67
C ALA A 89 -0.29 -12.10 12.72
N ALA A 90 0.90 -12.69 12.86
CA ALA A 90 1.25 -13.87 12.08
C ALA A 90 0.28 -15.05 12.38
N PRO A 91 -0.21 -15.74 11.34
CA PRO A 91 -0.99 -16.97 11.54
C PRO A 91 -0.14 -18.07 12.22
N PRO A 92 -0.72 -19.22 12.61
CA PRO A 92 0.05 -20.36 13.12
C PRO A 92 1.26 -20.70 12.23
N PRO A 93 2.37 -21.24 12.79
CA PRO A 93 3.57 -21.49 12.00
C PRO A 93 3.30 -22.37 10.79
N GLY A 94 3.88 -22.03 9.64
CA GLY A 94 3.62 -22.70 8.36
C GLY A 94 4.07 -21.90 7.15
N GLU A 95 3.86 -22.48 5.98
CA GLU A 95 4.03 -21.82 4.69
C GLU A 95 2.67 -21.39 4.16
N TYR A 96 2.59 -20.15 3.68
CA TYR A 96 1.37 -19.53 3.21
C TYR A 96 1.59 -18.83 1.87
N LEU A 97 0.52 -18.68 1.11
CA LEU A 97 0.41 -17.72 0.01
C LEU A 97 -0.30 -16.47 0.54
N LEU A 98 0.40 -15.35 0.66
CA LEU A 98 -0.20 -14.06 0.94
C LEU A 98 -0.74 -13.48 -0.36
N ARG A 99 -2.00 -13.05 -0.36
CA ARG A 99 -2.64 -12.32 -1.46
C ARG A 99 -3.05 -10.95 -0.96
N VAL A 100 -2.69 -9.90 -1.69
CA VAL A 100 -3.05 -8.52 -1.39
C VAL A 100 -4.09 -8.06 -2.40
N TRP A 101 -5.19 -7.49 -1.93
CA TRP A 101 -6.34 -7.08 -2.73
C TRP A 101 -6.58 -5.59 -2.60
N TYR A 102 -6.78 -4.88 -3.71
CA TYR A 102 -7.01 -3.43 -3.68
C TYR A 102 -8.35 -3.06 -3.03
N ALA A 103 -8.42 -1.84 -2.50
CA ALA A 103 -9.65 -1.21 -2.09
C ALA A 103 -10.50 -0.82 -3.29
N VAL A 104 -11.81 -1.10 -3.21
CA VAL A 104 -12.79 -0.79 -4.25
C VAL A 104 -14.02 -0.09 -3.68
N TYR A 105 -14.92 0.39 -4.55
CA TYR A 105 -16.18 0.96 -4.09
C TYR A 105 -17.10 -0.11 -3.49
N PRO A 106 -18.04 0.28 -2.60
CA PRO A 106 -19.01 -0.65 -2.06
C PRO A 106 -19.81 -1.39 -3.14
N GLY A 107 -19.77 -2.72 -3.10
CA GLY A 107 -20.47 -3.60 -4.05
C GLY A 107 -19.64 -4.03 -5.26
N GLU A 108 -18.39 -3.58 -5.36
CA GLU A 108 -17.43 -4.05 -6.36
C GLU A 108 -16.59 -5.21 -5.83
N GLU A 109 -16.05 -6.01 -6.75
CA GLU A 109 -15.12 -7.09 -6.43
C GLU A 109 -13.69 -6.55 -6.50
N PRO A 110 -12.88 -6.69 -5.44
CA PRO A 110 -11.54 -6.14 -5.42
C PRO A 110 -10.61 -6.89 -6.38
N PRO A 111 -9.82 -6.19 -7.21
CA PRO A 111 -8.77 -6.82 -8.00
C PRO A 111 -7.62 -7.30 -7.11
N LEU A 112 -6.98 -8.39 -7.52
CA LEU A 112 -5.76 -8.90 -6.89
C LEU A 112 -4.56 -8.02 -7.27
N ALA A 113 -3.88 -7.46 -6.28
CA ALA A 113 -2.69 -6.63 -6.45
C ALA A 113 -1.42 -7.48 -6.55
N ALA A 114 -1.23 -8.40 -5.60
CA ALA A 114 -0.04 -9.25 -5.57
C ALA A 114 -0.29 -10.61 -4.91
N GLU A 115 0.58 -11.57 -5.25
CA GLU A 115 0.74 -12.85 -4.57
C GLU A 115 2.19 -13.00 -4.11
N LEU A 116 2.39 -13.28 -2.82
CA LEU A 116 3.70 -13.32 -2.19
C LEU A 116 3.83 -14.61 -1.35
N PRO A 117 4.96 -15.34 -1.43
CA PRO A 117 5.21 -16.44 -0.51
C PRO A 117 5.47 -15.88 0.90
N LEU A 118 4.85 -16.50 1.92
CA LEU A 118 4.99 -16.10 3.33
C LEU A 118 5.34 -17.32 4.18
N VAL A 119 6.44 -17.23 4.95
CA VAL A 119 6.89 -18.30 5.84
C VAL A 119 6.86 -17.80 7.28
N ILE A 120 6.09 -18.49 8.13
CA ILE A 120 5.91 -18.13 9.54
C ILE A 120 6.63 -19.15 10.44
N PRO A 121 7.72 -18.77 11.13
CA PRO A 121 8.48 -19.64 12.02
C PRO A 121 7.85 -19.79 13.42
N ALA A 122 7.11 -18.78 13.90
CA ALA A 122 6.44 -18.74 15.20
C ALA A 122 5.19 -17.84 15.12
N ALA A 123 4.15 -18.12 15.91
CA ALA A 123 2.88 -17.39 15.84
C ALA A 123 2.65 -16.46 17.03
N GLY A 124 1.90 -15.39 16.79
CA GLY A 124 1.35 -14.47 17.78
C GLY A 124 0.08 -13.81 17.23
N ALA A 125 -0.93 -13.62 18.08
CA ALA A 125 -2.21 -13.00 17.70
C ALA A 125 -2.31 -11.56 18.24
N GLY A 126 -2.87 -10.64 17.45
CA GLY A 126 -2.90 -9.21 17.71
C GLY A 126 -3.72 -8.46 16.64
N PRO A 127 -4.06 -7.18 16.88
CA PRO A 127 -4.82 -6.38 15.92
C PRO A 127 -4.01 -6.08 14.64
N VAL A 128 -4.72 -5.83 13.54
CA VAL A 128 -4.12 -5.25 12.33
C VAL A 128 -3.92 -3.75 12.57
N LEU A 129 -2.70 -3.26 12.38
CA LEU A 129 -2.33 -1.85 12.35
C LEU A 129 -2.21 -1.41 10.89
N VAL A 130 -2.59 -0.17 10.62
CA VAL A 130 -2.54 0.43 9.28
C VAL A 130 -1.93 1.82 9.41
N ASP A 131 -0.90 2.07 8.62
CA ASP A 131 -0.32 3.39 8.41
C ASP A 131 -0.47 3.77 6.92
N GLN A 132 -0.83 5.02 6.69
CA GLN A 132 -1.01 5.59 5.35
C GLN A 132 -0.21 6.88 5.26
N SER A 133 0.61 7.01 4.22
CA SER A 133 1.36 8.24 3.97
C SER A 133 0.45 9.38 3.48
N PRO A 134 0.92 10.63 3.51
CA PRO A 134 0.30 11.70 2.73
C PRO A 134 0.32 11.41 1.22
N CYS A 135 -0.50 12.12 0.46
CA CYS A 135 -0.41 12.08 -1.01
C CYS A 135 1.01 12.42 -1.48
N GLY A 136 1.58 11.56 -2.32
CA GLY A 136 2.95 11.66 -2.80
C GLY A 136 3.97 10.89 -1.96
N GLY A 137 3.52 9.98 -1.09
CA GLY A 137 4.37 9.03 -0.38
C GLY A 137 4.95 9.57 0.93
N TRP A 138 5.72 8.72 1.61
CA TRP A 138 6.54 9.14 2.75
C TRP A 138 7.66 10.06 2.25
N ALA A 139 7.88 11.20 2.92
CA ALA A 139 8.95 12.10 2.53
C ALA A 139 10.32 11.40 2.66
N THR A 140 11.11 11.40 1.58
CA THR A 140 12.45 10.79 1.58
C THR A 140 13.33 11.36 2.71
N GLY A 141 13.89 10.47 3.54
CA GLY A 141 14.71 10.84 4.70
C GLY A 141 13.93 11.19 5.98
N VAL A 142 12.59 11.09 5.97
CA VAL A 142 11.81 11.01 7.20
C VAL A 142 11.93 9.58 7.73
N PRO A 143 12.35 9.38 8.99
CA PRO A 143 12.33 8.05 9.62
C PRO A 143 10.92 7.46 9.51
N ASP A 144 10.81 6.15 9.33
CA ASP A 144 9.52 5.44 9.38
C ASP A 144 8.68 5.97 10.55
N PRO A 145 7.36 6.13 10.37
CA PRO A 145 6.49 6.65 11.40
C PRO A 145 6.74 5.88 12.70
N PRO A 146 6.95 6.57 13.83
CA PRO A 146 7.42 5.90 15.02
C PRO A 146 6.29 5.01 15.58
N ARG A 147 6.58 3.72 15.74
CA ARG A 147 5.69 2.71 16.32
C ARG A 147 5.34 3.09 17.78
N TRP A 148 4.25 3.83 18.01
CA TRP A 148 3.76 4.12 19.36
C TRP A 148 2.29 3.67 19.56
N LEU A 149 2.19 2.59 20.35
CA LEU A 149 1.14 2.11 21.27
C LEU A 149 -0.23 2.84 21.39
N GLU A 150 -1.26 1.98 21.34
CA GLU A 150 -2.46 1.90 22.23
C GLU A 150 -3.78 2.63 21.86
N ASN A 151 -4.56 2.03 20.93
CA ASN A 151 -5.94 1.56 21.22
C ASN A 151 -6.48 0.65 20.08
N PRO A 152 -7.07 -0.53 20.37
CA PRO A 152 -7.45 -1.49 19.33
C PRO A 152 -8.89 -1.27 18.88
N SER A 153 -9.05 -0.77 17.66
CA SER A 153 -10.07 -1.13 16.66
C SER A 153 -10.18 0.05 15.70
N PHE A 154 -9.55 -0.08 14.53
CA PHE A 154 -9.39 0.95 13.49
C PHE A 154 -8.28 1.99 13.75
N SER A 155 -7.20 1.87 12.99
CA SER A 155 -6.23 2.95 12.73
C SER A 155 -6.45 3.44 11.30
N ALA A 156 -7.50 4.22 11.07
CA ALA A 156 -7.62 5.01 9.85
C ALA A 156 -6.90 6.34 10.10
N ILE A 157 -5.64 6.46 9.65
CA ILE A 157 -4.93 7.74 9.73
C ILE A 157 -5.41 8.60 8.56
N ARG A 158 -6.23 9.61 8.86
CA ARG A 158 -6.53 10.68 7.91
C ARG A 158 -5.26 11.51 7.74
N ALA A 159 -4.66 11.52 6.55
CA ALA A 159 -3.63 12.49 6.21
C ALA A 159 -4.24 13.90 6.35
N HIS A 160 -3.77 14.65 7.35
CA HIS A 160 -4.13 16.06 7.47
C HIS A 160 -3.28 16.85 6.47
N TYR A 161 -3.95 17.45 5.48
CA TYR A 161 -3.39 18.47 4.60
C TYR A 161 -3.23 19.81 5.33
#